data_AF-A0A959P7I1-F1
#
_entry.id   AF-A0A959P7I1-F1
#
_cell.length_a   1.000
_cell.length_b   1.000
_cell.length_c   1.000
_cell.angle_alpha   90.00
_cell.angle_beta   90.00
_cell.angle_gamma   90.00
#
_symmetry.space_group_name_H-M   'P 1'
#
loop_
_entity.id
_entity.type
_entity.pdbx_description
1 polymer ?
#
loop_
_entity_poly.entity_id
_entity_poly.type
_entity_poly.pdbx_seq_one_letter_code
_entity_poly.pdbx_strand_id
1 'polypeptide(L)'
;MASFFTSNQLQRNTLFIGLLIVLGFATLTAQNYSGYKINVKNTELVTKHMNWVYGGYRFTLDMHFNENTYNYYKSQSKKNSYDFYAQEHTGYTYLSQLAKQLKEDADQLGYTGWKLAEYLTAFVQQNITYTKDPYNYCFDYPKFPIETLVEKSGDCEDSAILLVVLLKLFNFDAVLIQVPGHMAVGLACSNCSAYYNFEGKKYAYIESTNSNGKIGYIPTDYKNVSAQLIKIPNIKPYQPVVTTPKPNQWEEECYCKPKKETKVITIGGEEYTIRVNETLVIKQNGLTISVSN
;
A
#
# COMPACT_ATOMS: atom_id res chain seq x y z
N MET A 1 -56.67 -45.56 -36.99
CA MET A 1 -57.73 -45.94 -36.04
C MET A 1 -57.49 -47.37 -35.61
N ALA A 2 -57.53 -47.62 -34.29
CA ALA A 2 -57.51 -48.91 -33.59
C ALA A 2 -56.23 -49.77 -33.78
N SER A 3 -55.41 -50.04 -32.74
CA SER A 3 -55.69 -50.87 -31.55
C SER A 3 -56.00 -52.32 -31.95
N PHE A 4 -55.43 -53.41 -31.41
CA PHE A 4 -54.54 -53.73 -30.30
C PHE A 4 -54.46 -55.29 -30.27
N PHE A 5 -53.56 -55.85 -29.44
CA PHE A 5 -53.59 -57.24 -28.88
C PHE A 5 -53.17 -58.42 -29.79
N THR A 6 -52.46 -59.48 -29.35
CA THR A 6 -52.09 -59.98 -28.00
C THR A 6 -51.02 -61.10 -28.12
N SER A 7 -50.11 -61.20 -27.13
CA SER A 7 -49.74 -62.40 -26.33
C SER A 7 -49.13 -63.64 -27.04
N ASN A 8 -48.34 -64.55 -26.46
CA ASN A 8 -47.92 -64.85 -25.08
C ASN A 8 -46.93 -66.06 -25.12
N GLN A 9 -46.38 -66.38 -23.94
CA GLN A 9 -45.72 -67.64 -23.50
C GLN A 9 -44.20 -67.75 -23.75
N LEU A 10 -43.32 -67.57 -22.76
CA LEU A 10 -43.06 -68.34 -21.51
C LEU A 10 -42.18 -69.58 -21.72
N GLN A 11 -40.96 -69.54 -21.17
CA GLN A 11 -40.47 -70.63 -20.34
C GLN A 11 -39.69 -70.11 -19.13
N ARG A 12 -40.11 -70.62 -17.97
CA ARG A 12 -39.66 -70.35 -16.60
C ARG A 12 -38.41 -71.16 -16.27
N ASN A 13 -37.60 -70.67 -15.33
CA ASN A 13 -37.32 -71.30 -14.01
C ASN A 13 -36.10 -70.60 -13.36
N THR A 14 -36.27 -69.76 -12.31
CA THR A 14 -36.13 -70.06 -10.85
C THR A 14 -34.70 -70.51 -10.45
N LEU A 15 -33.99 -70.01 -9.41
CA LEU A 15 -34.30 -69.23 -8.20
C LEU A 15 -32.95 -68.87 -7.49
N PHE A 16 -33.03 -68.03 -6.45
CA PHE A 16 -32.10 -67.84 -5.29
C PHE A 16 -31.13 -66.62 -5.21
N ILE A 17 -31.65 -65.58 -4.55
CA ILE A 17 -31.16 -64.86 -3.33
C ILE A 17 -29.68 -64.43 -3.25
N GLY A 18 -29.49 -63.12 -3.09
CA GLY A 18 -28.28 -62.51 -2.52
C GLY A 18 -28.37 -60.99 -2.46
N LEU A 19 -29.08 -60.45 -1.46
CA LEU A 19 -29.06 -59.03 -1.13
C LEU A 19 -27.71 -58.71 -0.47
N LEU A 20 -26.82 -58.03 -1.18
CA LEU A 20 -25.60 -57.43 -0.64
C LEU A 20 -25.53 -55.99 -1.11
N ILE A 21 -25.92 -55.08 -0.21
CA ILE A 21 -25.66 -53.65 -0.34
C ILE A 21 -24.15 -53.47 -0.19
N VAL A 22 -23.45 -53.28 -1.30
CA VAL A 22 -22.07 -52.78 -1.31
C VAL A 22 -22.15 -51.30 -1.65
N LEU A 23 -21.83 -50.46 -0.65
CA LEU A 23 -21.56 -49.04 -0.81
C LEU A 23 -20.33 -48.87 -1.71
N GLY A 24 -20.57 -48.72 -3.02
CA GLY A 24 -19.56 -48.32 -3.98
C GLY A 24 -19.32 -46.82 -3.89
N PHE A 25 -18.19 -46.41 -3.35
CA PHE A 25 -17.64 -45.07 -3.55
C PHE A 25 -17.38 -44.88 -5.06
N ALA A 26 -18.32 -44.25 -5.76
CA ALA A 26 -18.06 -43.69 -7.07
C ALA A 26 -17.24 -42.42 -6.87
N THR A 27 -15.91 -42.53 -7.01
CA THR A 27 -15.05 -41.37 -7.23
C THR A 27 -15.55 -40.65 -8.47
N LEU A 28 -16.14 -39.47 -8.29
CA LEU A 28 -16.39 -38.52 -9.36
C LEU A 28 -15.03 -38.09 -9.90
N THR A 29 -14.56 -38.76 -10.94
CA THR A 29 -13.44 -38.30 -11.76
C THR A 29 -13.85 -36.98 -12.38
N ALA A 30 -13.16 -35.91 -12.00
CA ALA A 30 -13.33 -34.58 -12.58
C ALA A 30 -13.24 -34.69 -14.10
N GLN A 31 -14.36 -34.42 -14.79
CA GLN A 31 -14.39 -34.28 -16.24
C GLN A 31 -13.49 -33.10 -16.63
N ASN A 32 -12.58 -33.40 -17.54
CA ASN A 32 -11.64 -32.48 -18.17
C ASN A 32 -12.33 -31.20 -18.67
N TYR A 33 -12.15 -30.09 -17.94
CA TYR A 33 -12.30 -28.78 -18.52
C TYR A 33 -11.08 -28.51 -19.39
N SER A 34 -11.30 -28.54 -20.70
CA SER A 34 -10.36 -28.11 -21.74
C SER A 34 -9.70 -26.81 -21.32
N GLY A 35 -8.38 -26.86 -21.11
CA GLY A 35 -7.59 -25.75 -20.65
C GLY A 35 -7.68 -24.58 -21.61
N TYR A 36 -8.38 -23.52 -21.19
CA TYR A 36 -8.10 -22.19 -21.68
C TYR A 36 -6.64 -21.89 -21.29
N LYS A 37 -5.73 -21.99 -22.26
CA LYS A 37 -4.36 -21.50 -22.09
C LYS A 37 -4.45 -20.00 -21.90
N ILE A 38 -4.49 -19.56 -20.63
CA ILE A 38 -4.19 -18.17 -20.31
C ILE A 38 -2.75 -17.96 -20.79
N ASN A 39 -2.60 -17.14 -21.83
CA ASN A 39 -1.33 -16.50 -22.10
C ASN A 39 -1.04 -15.60 -20.90
N VAL A 40 -0.43 -16.16 -19.85
CA VAL A 40 0.20 -15.37 -18.81
C VAL A 40 1.40 -14.75 -19.52
N LYS A 41 1.21 -13.57 -20.13
CA LYS A 41 2.34 -12.70 -20.44
C LYS A 41 3.12 -12.61 -19.13
N ASN A 42 4.39 -13.00 -19.14
CA ASN A 42 5.30 -12.76 -18.02
C ASN A 42 5.08 -11.30 -17.60
N THR A 43 4.53 -11.12 -16.42
CA THR A 43 4.28 -9.78 -15.90
C THR A 43 5.64 -9.24 -15.50
N GLU A 44 6.18 -8.30 -16.26
CA GLU A 44 7.42 -7.64 -15.88
C GLU A 44 7.14 -6.84 -14.61
N LEU A 45 7.86 -7.21 -13.55
CA LEU A 45 7.83 -6.53 -12.27
C LEU A 45 9.02 -5.57 -12.22
N VAL A 46 8.72 -4.31 -11.99
CA VAL A 46 9.73 -3.28 -11.74
C VAL A 46 9.94 -3.19 -10.24
N THR A 47 11.16 -3.49 -9.77
CA THR A 47 11.51 -3.37 -8.35
C THR A 47 12.07 -1.97 -8.07
N LYS A 48 11.61 -1.36 -6.98
CA LYS A 48 12.10 -0.06 -6.50
C LYS A 48 12.48 -0.15 -5.03
N HIS A 49 13.73 0.19 -4.77
CA HIS A 49 14.31 0.23 -3.43
C HIS A 49 14.05 1.60 -2.80
N MET A 50 13.31 1.61 -1.71
CA MET A 50 12.99 2.79 -0.92
C MET A 50 13.81 2.77 0.37
N ASN A 51 14.26 3.94 0.81
CA ASN A 51 14.96 4.11 2.08
C ASN A 51 14.65 5.48 2.67
N TRP A 52 14.46 5.54 3.97
CA TRP A 52 14.23 6.80 4.68
C TRP A 52 14.64 6.66 6.14
N VAL A 53 14.88 7.80 6.79
CA VAL A 53 15.21 7.89 8.20
C VAL A 53 14.12 8.66 8.93
N TYR A 54 13.65 8.13 10.05
CA TYR A 54 12.69 8.81 10.90
C TYR A 54 12.75 8.31 12.34
N GLY A 55 12.68 9.23 13.31
CA GLY A 55 12.67 8.87 14.74
C GLY A 55 13.92 8.16 15.23
N GLY A 56 15.07 8.30 14.54
CA GLY A 56 16.32 7.60 14.87
C GLY A 56 16.49 6.24 14.19
N TYR A 57 15.48 5.78 13.45
CA TYR A 57 15.47 4.51 12.73
C TYR A 57 15.70 4.74 11.24
N ARG A 58 16.41 3.81 10.60
CA ARG A 58 16.53 3.70 9.14
C ARG A 58 15.62 2.58 8.66
N PHE A 59 14.78 2.89 7.69
CA PHE A 59 13.85 1.97 7.07
C PHE A 59 14.28 1.67 5.63
N THR A 60 13.95 0.48 5.17
CA THR A 60 14.15 0.02 3.80
C THR A 60 12.92 -0.74 3.34
N LEU A 61 12.49 -0.52 2.10
CA LEU A 61 11.35 -1.23 1.51
C LEU A 61 11.61 -1.49 0.03
N ASP A 62 11.50 -2.75 -0.36
CA ASP A 62 11.51 -3.15 -1.76
C ASP A 62 10.07 -3.25 -2.26
N MET A 63 9.71 -2.35 -3.18
CA MET A 63 8.40 -2.34 -3.81
C MET A 63 8.47 -3.00 -5.18
N HIS A 64 7.53 -3.89 -5.46
CA HIS A 64 7.41 -4.54 -6.77
C HIS A 64 6.17 -4.02 -7.48
N PHE A 65 6.38 -3.35 -8.62
CA PHE A 65 5.31 -2.76 -9.41
C PHE A 65 5.07 -3.58 -10.68
N ASN A 66 3.81 -3.87 -10.97
CA ASN A 66 3.43 -4.45 -12.25
C ASN A 66 3.54 -3.37 -13.34
N GLU A 67 4.33 -3.63 -14.38
CA GLU A 67 4.55 -2.67 -15.46
C GLU A 67 3.25 -2.34 -16.21
N ASN A 68 2.33 -3.28 -16.37
CA ASN A 68 1.04 -3.02 -17.00
C ASN A 68 0.20 -2.05 -16.14
N THR A 69 0.29 -2.14 -14.81
CA THR A 69 -0.37 -1.19 -13.92
C THR A 69 0.23 0.20 -14.11
N TYR A 70 1.56 0.33 -14.10
CA TYR A 70 2.23 1.60 -14.36
C TYR A 70 1.83 2.20 -15.72
N ASN A 71 1.89 1.39 -16.78
CA ASN A 71 1.53 1.80 -18.14
C ASN A 71 0.06 2.20 -18.27
N TYR A 72 -0.84 1.52 -17.56
CA TYR A 72 -2.25 1.90 -17.50
C TYR A 72 -2.43 3.32 -16.96
N TYR A 73 -1.84 3.65 -15.80
CA TYR A 73 -1.95 4.99 -15.22
C TYR A 73 -1.24 6.05 -16.06
N LYS A 74 -0.06 5.72 -16.60
CA LYS A 74 0.70 6.62 -17.47
C LYS A 74 -0.04 6.99 -18.75
N SER A 75 -0.86 6.08 -19.26
CA SER A 75 -1.70 6.31 -20.46
C SER A 75 -2.93 7.18 -20.22
N GLN A 76 -3.29 7.47 -18.95
CA GLN A 76 -4.45 8.29 -18.64
C GLN A 76 -4.22 9.76 -19.02
N SER A 77 -5.31 10.48 -19.31
CA SER A 77 -5.26 11.91 -19.60
C SER A 77 -4.63 12.69 -18.45
N LYS A 78 -3.70 13.60 -18.78
CA LYS A 78 -3.01 14.48 -17.84
C LYS A 78 -3.71 15.82 -17.61
N LYS A 79 -4.96 15.95 -18.09
CA LYS A 79 -5.77 17.18 -18.02
C LYS A 79 -6.87 17.15 -16.97
N ASN A 80 -6.89 16.13 -16.12
CA ASN A 80 -7.89 16.01 -15.06
C ASN A 80 -7.57 16.94 -13.89
N SER A 81 -8.54 17.17 -13.01
CA SER A 81 -8.32 17.87 -11.74
C SER A 81 -7.43 17.05 -10.80
N TYR A 82 -6.68 17.71 -9.90
CA TYR A 82 -5.70 17.02 -9.05
C TYR A 82 -6.31 15.94 -8.14
N ASP A 83 -7.56 16.09 -7.72
CA ASP A 83 -8.27 15.08 -6.93
C ASP A 83 -8.47 13.76 -7.68
N PHE A 84 -8.50 13.80 -9.02
CA PHE A 84 -8.58 12.60 -9.87
C PHE A 84 -7.31 11.74 -9.79
N TYR A 85 -6.15 12.30 -9.47
CA TYR A 85 -4.90 11.55 -9.35
C TYR A 85 -4.75 10.90 -7.98
N ALA A 86 -5.51 11.36 -6.98
CA ALA A 86 -5.47 10.88 -5.61
C ALA A 86 -6.37 9.64 -5.38
N GLN A 87 -6.30 8.64 -6.27
CA GLN A 87 -7.10 7.42 -6.18
C GLN A 87 -6.36 6.17 -6.72
N GLU A 88 -6.77 5.01 -6.24
CA GLU A 88 -6.38 3.70 -6.78
C GLU A 88 -7.57 3.08 -7.53
N HIS A 89 -7.34 2.63 -8.75
CA HIS A 89 -8.24 1.71 -9.43
C HIS A 89 -8.29 0.39 -8.66
N THR A 90 -9.50 -0.10 -8.37
CA THR A 90 -9.80 -1.22 -7.46
C THR A 90 -9.12 -2.54 -7.81
N GLY A 91 -8.72 -2.72 -9.06
CA GLY A 91 -7.98 -3.90 -9.55
C GLY A 91 -6.49 -3.92 -9.22
N TYR A 92 -5.95 -2.87 -8.60
CA TYR A 92 -4.54 -2.79 -8.21
C TYR A 92 -4.39 -2.72 -6.69
N THR A 93 -3.24 -3.17 -6.20
CA THR A 93 -3.00 -3.35 -4.76
C THR A 93 -1.72 -2.67 -4.26
N TYR A 94 -1.03 -1.88 -5.09
CA TYR A 94 0.28 -1.33 -4.75
C TYR A 94 0.19 -0.37 -3.56
N LEU A 95 -0.88 0.42 -3.45
CA LEU A 95 -1.08 1.30 -2.29
C LEU A 95 -1.42 0.51 -1.04
N SER A 96 -2.23 -0.55 -1.15
CA SER A 96 -2.54 -1.42 -0.02
C SER A 96 -1.31 -2.20 0.49
N GLN A 97 -0.40 -2.61 -0.40
CA GLN A 97 0.85 -3.26 -0.05
C GLN A 97 1.81 -2.29 0.62
N LEU A 98 1.94 -1.07 0.08
CA LEU A 98 2.72 0.00 0.70
C LEU A 98 2.17 0.36 2.09
N ALA A 99 0.85 0.56 2.20
CA ALA A 99 0.19 0.86 3.48
C ALA A 99 0.37 -0.26 4.50
N LYS A 100 0.29 -1.53 4.07
CA LYS A 100 0.57 -2.69 4.93
C LYS A 100 1.97 -2.60 5.55
N GLN A 101 3.00 -2.41 4.74
CA GLN A 101 4.36 -2.34 5.25
C GLN A 101 4.56 -1.15 6.19
N LEU A 102 4.13 0.05 5.76
CA LEU A 102 4.26 1.27 6.57
C LEU A 102 3.50 1.15 7.91
N LYS A 103 2.36 0.43 7.92
CA LYS A 103 1.57 0.19 9.13
C LYS A 103 2.26 -0.79 10.08
N GLU A 104 2.85 -1.86 9.56
CA GLU A 104 3.61 -2.83 10.36
C GLU A 104 4.77 -2.15 11.09
N ASP A 105 5.55 -1.33 10.39
CA ASP A 105 6.67 -0.58 10.96
C ASP A 105 6.19 0.46 11.99
N ALA A 106 5.12 1.20 11.65
CA ALA A 106 4.54 2.20 12.54
C ALA A 106 3.99 1.56 13.83
N ASP A 107 3.28 0.44 13.74
CA ASP A 107 2.72 -0.26 14.89
C ASP A 107 3.82 -0.82 15.79
N GLN A 108 4.88 -1.39 15.20
CA GLN A 108 6.03 -1.90 15.94
C GLN A 108 6.70 -0.81 16.79
N LEU A 109 6.72 0.43 16.29
CA LEU A 109 7.34 1.59 16.95
C LEU A 109 6.34 2.45 17.72
N GLY A 110 5.05 2.09 17.74
CA GLY A 110 3.99 2.84 18.42
C GLY A 110 3.69 4.20 17.78
N TYR A 111 4.00 4.40 16.50
CA TYR A 111 3.72 5.65 15.79
C TYR A 111 2.22 5.80 15.55
N THR A 112 1.64 6.85 16.15
CA THR A 112 0.23 7.22 16.00
C THR A 112 0.09 8.74 15.85
N GLY A 113 -1.09 9.21 15.42
CA GLY A 113 -1.40 10.64 15.33
C GLY A 113 -0.34 11.43 14.55
N TRP A 114 0.16 12.52 15.13
CA TRP A 114 1.15 13.39 14.48
C TRP A 114 2.46 12.67 14.14
N LYS A 115 2.90 11.75 15.01
CA LYS A 115 4.14 10.99 14.81
C LYS A 115 4.06 10.10 13.57
N LEU A 116 2.89 9.49 13.36
CA LEU A 116 2.60 8.70 12.17
C LEU A 116 2.52 9.57 10.92
N ALA A 117 1.86 10.74 10.99
CA ALA A 117 1.83 11.66 9.85
C ALA A 117 3.25 12.11 9.44
N GLU A 118 4.08 12.50 10.41
CA GLU A 118 5.49 12.85 10.20
C GLU A 118 6.31 11.70 9.60
N TYR A 119 6.05 10.45 10.02
CA TYR A 119 6.69 9.25 9.45
C TYR A 119 6.34 9.06 7.97
N LEU A 120 5.06 9.19 7.62
CA LEU A 120 4.58 9.08 6.24
C LEU A 120 5.13 10.22 5.37
N THR A 121 5.20 11.45 5.92
CA THR A 121 5.84 12.59 5.26
C THR A 121 7.32 12.32 4.99
N ALA A 122 8.05 11.78 5.98
CA ALA A 122 9.46 11.46 5.84
C ALA A 122 9.71 10.39 4.76
N PHE A 123 8.81 9.40 4.63
CA PHE A 123 8.85 8.42 3.54
C PHE A 123 8.81 9.11 2.17
N VAL A 124 7.84 10.00 1.94
CA VAL A 124 7.70 10.70 0.65
C VAL A 124 8.89 11.61 0.37
N GLN A 125 9.23 12.50 1.32
CA GLN A 125 10.30 13.49 1.16
C GLN A 125 11.67 12.88 0.83
N GLN A 126 11.95 11.66 1.29
CA GLN A 126 13.26 11.02 1.11
C GLN A 126 13.30 10.03 -0.06
N ASN A 127 12.14 9.60 -0.58
CA ASN A 127 12.09 8.63 -1.68
C ASN A 127 11.74 9.25 -3.03
N ILE A 128 11.20 10.47 -3.05
CA ILE A 128 10.83 11.18 -4.27
C ILE A 128 11.82 12.33 -4.49
N THR A 129 12.56 12.26 -5.59
CA THR A 129 13.47 13.34 -6.00
C THR A 129 12.67 14.45 -6.67
N TYR A 130 12.84 15.68 -6.20
CA TYR A 130 12.18 16.82 -6.83
C TYR A 130 12.71 17.04 -8.24
N THR A 131 11.83 16.84 -9.23
CA THR A 131 12.13 17.01 -10.65
C THR A 131 10.98 17.74 -11.30
N LYS A 132 11.23 18.96 -11.79
CA LYS A 132 10.25 19.73 -12.56
C LYS A 132 9.88 19.00 -13.83
N ASP A 133 8.66 19.22 -14.29
CA ASP A 133 8.24 18.70 -15.57
C ASP A 133 9.14 19.12 -16.74
N PRO A 134 9.40 18.21 -17.69
CA PRO A 134 10.28 18.48 -18.82
C PRO A 134 9.67 19.49 -19.82
N TYR A 135 8.37 19.75 -19.74
CA TYR A 135 7.66 20.70 -20.59
C TYR A 135 7.69 22.10 -19.97
N ASN A 136 8.88 22.71 -20.04
CA ASN A 136 9.06 24.10 -19.65
C ASN A 136 8.00 24.99 -20.35
N TYR A 137 7.20 25.68 -19.54
CA TYR A 137 6.45 26.93 -19.80
C TYR A 137 4.92 26.94 -19.81
N CYS A 138 4.16 25.84 -19.87
CA CYS A 138 2.68 25.96 -19.87
C CYS A 138 1.87 24.70 -19.49
N PHE A 139 2.50 23.54 -19.25
CA PHE A 139 1.76 22.29 -19.06
C PHE A 139 2.29 21.51 -17.86
N ASP A 140 1.44 21.39 -16.86
CA ASP A 140 1.60 20.50 -15.70
C ASP A 140 1.33 19.05 -16.15
N TYR A 141 2.17 18.11 -15.71
CA TYR A 141 2.05 16.68 -15.95
C TYR A 141 1.87 15.97 -14.60
N PRO A 142 0.70 16.13 -13.94
CA PRO A 142 0.44 15.45 -12.69
C PRO A 142 0.51 13.93 -12.84
N LYS A 143 1.20 13.30 -11.91
CA LYS A 143 1.42 11.86 -11.85
C LYS A 143 0.47 11.19 -10.88
N PHE A 144 0.06 9.98 -11.22
CA PHE A 144 -0.56 9.08 -10.24
C PHE A 144 0.49 8.60 -9.22
N PRO A 145 0.09 8.21 -8.00
CA PRO A 145 1.00 7.69 -6.99
C PRO A 145 1.94 6.59 -7.48
N ILE A 146 1.46 5.68 -8.35
CA ILE A 146 2.33 4.64 -8.94
C ILE A 146 3.41 5.21 -9.85
N GLU A 147 3.12 6.25 -10.64
CA GLU A 147 4.12 6.86 -11.51
C GLU A 147 5.20 7.53 -10.65
N THR A 148 4.81 8.30 -9.63
CA THR A 148 5.72 8.94 -8.69
C THR A 148 6.60 7.91 -7.96
N LEU A 149 6.03 6.78 -7.52
CA LEU A 149 6.77 5.71 -6.83
C LEU A 149 7.69 4.92 -7.77
N VAL A 150 7.25 4.60 -8.99
CA VAL A 150 8.06 3.87 -9.98
C VAL A 150 9.21 4.74 -10.48
N GLU A 151 8.95 6.01 -10.77
CA GLU A 151 9.96 6.94 -11.28
C GLU A 151 10.85 7.48 -10.16
N LYS A 152 10.39 7.42 -8.89
CA LYS A 152 11.05 8.02 -7.73
C LYS A 152 11.36 9.51 -7.93
N SER A 153 10.52 10.18 -8.70
CA SER A 153 10.68 11.58 -9.04
C SER A 153 9.35 12.23 -9.42
N GLY A 154 9.24 13.51 -9.12
CA GLY A 154 8.11 14.37 -9.43
C GLY A 154 8.35 15.73 -8.81
N ASP A 155 7.52 16.71 -9.09
CA ASP A 155 7.58 18.03 -8.47
C ASP A 155 6.54 18.15 -7.35
N CYS A 156 5.94 19.34 -7.19
CA CYS A 156 5.23 19.69 -5.97
C CYS A 156 3.89 18.96 -5.84
N GLU A 157 3.10 18.93 -6.92
CA GLU A 157 1.81 18.28 -6.97
C GLU A 157 1.96 16.77 -6.91
N ASP A 158 2.95 16.18 -7.59
CA ASP A 158 3.19 14.74 -7.57
C ASP A 158 3.47 14.23 -6.16
N SER A 159 4.34 14.94 -5.45
CA SER A 159 4.72 14.62 -4.08
C SER A 159 3.56 14.86 -3.11
N ALA A 160 2.77 15.92 -3.32
CA ALA A 160 1.59 16.23 -2.52
C ALA A 160 0.47 15.21 -2.72
N ILE A 161 0.23 14.77 -3.97
CA ILE A 161 -0.75 13.74 -4.33
C ILE A 161 -0.38 12.40 -3.66
N LEU A 162 0.87 11.97 -3.76
CA LEU A 162 1.32 10.74 -3.10
C LEU A 162 1.13 10.83 -1.57
N LEU A 163 1.54 11.94 -0.96
CA LEU A 163 1.44 12.11 0.49
C LEU A 163 -0.01 12.18 0.98
N VAL A 164 -0.89 12.92 0.30
CA VAL A 164 -2.30 13.03 0.72
C VAL A 164 -3.01 11.67 0.62
N VAL A 165 -2.69 10.87 -0.40
CA VAL A 165 -3.20 9.50 -0.55
C VAL A 165 -2.76 8.62 0.62
N LEU A 166 -1.46 8.66 0.98
CA LEU A 166 -0.95 7.90 2.12
C LEU A 166 -1.61 8.33 3.43
N LEU A 167 -1.74 9.63 3.69
CA LEU A 167 -2.43 10.11 4.90
C LEU A 167 -3.87 9.60 4.97
N LYS A 168 -4.62 9.66 3.87
CA LYS A 168 -6.01 9.15 3.85
C LYS A 168 -6.11 7.64 4.02
N LEU A 169 -5.16 6.87 3.48
CA LEU A 169 -5.07 5.42 3.73
C LEU A 169 -4.89 5.11 5.22
N PHE A 170 -4.22 6.00 5.96
CA PHE A 170 -4.06 5.90 7.41
C PHE A 170 -5.14 6.66 8.20
N ASN A 171 -6.28 6.93 7.58
CA ASN A 171 -7.47 7.55 8.18
C ASN A 171 -7.25 8.97 8.70
N PHE A 172 -6.26 9.69 8.17
CA PHE A 172 -6.13 11.12 8.41
C PHE A 172 -7.08 11.91 7.50
N ASP A 173 -7.66 12.98 8.05
CA ASP A 173 -8.38 13.97 7.26
C ASP A 173 -7.37 14.92 6.62
N ALA A 174 -7.11 14.70 5.33
CA ALA A 174 -6.12 15.43 4.55
C ALA A 174 -6.68 15.92 3.21
N VAL A 175 -6.16 17.07 2.78
CA VAL A 175 -6.51 17.83 1.57
C VAL A 175 -5.25 18.28 0.85
N LEU A 176 -5.35 18.65 -0.42
CA LEU A 176 -4.27 19.40 -1.09
C LEU A 176 -4.43 20.89 -0.81
N ILE A 177 -3.31 21.59 -0.71
CA ILE A 177 -3.23 23.05 -0.60
C ILE A 177 -2.51 23.54 -1.86
N GLN A 178 -3.22 24.26 -2.71
CA GLN A 178 -2.66 24.91 -3.89
C GLN A 178 -2.48 26.40 -3.62
N VAL A 179 -1.26 26.89 -3.74
CA VAL A 179 -0.90 28.31 -3.76
C VAL A 179 -0.30 28.64 -5.13
N PRO A 180 -0.19 29.92 -5.53
CA PRO A 180 0.42 30.27 -6.80
C PRO A 180 1.81 29.63 -6.98
N GLY A 181 1.94 28.76 -7.97
CA GLY A 181 3.19 28.09 -8.34
C GLY A 181 3.68 27.00 -7.38
N HIS A 182 2.85 26.53 -6.43
CA HIS A 182 3.25 25.45 -5.51
C HIS A 182 2.05 24.65 -5.00
N MET A 183 2.28 23.36 -4.72
CA MET A 183 1.31 22.49 -4.08
C MET A 183 1.89 21.81 -2.85
N ALA A 184 1.06 21.72 -1.81
CA ALA A 184 1.38 21.13 -0.53
C ALA A 184 0.20 20.29 -0.01
N VAL A 185 0.36 19.71 1.18
CA VAL A 185 -0.70 18.92 1.83
C VAL A 185 -1.20 19.64 3.08
N GLY A 186 -2.51 19.62 3.29
CA GLY A 186 -3.15 20.08 4.52
C GLY A 186 -3.59 18.89 5.36
N LEU A 187 -3.19 18.86 6.64
CA LEU A 187 -3.61 17.84 7.60
C LEU A 187 -4.51 18.44 8.68
N ALA A 188 -5.70 17.88 8.88
CA ALA A 188 -6.64 18.39 9.86
C ALA A 188 -6.05 18.41 11.26
N CYS A 189 -6.22 19.51 11.97
CA CYS A 189 -5.64 19.74 13.29
C CYS A 189 -6.59 20.54 14.17
N SER A 190 -6.77 20.14 15.43
CA SER A 190 -7.57 20.89 16.40
C SER A 190 -6.79 22.06 17.01
N ASN A 191 -5.52 21.83 17.36
CA ASN A 191 -4.69 22.73 18.17
C ASN A 191 -3.41 23.21 17.46
N CYS A 192 -3.47 23.41 16.14
CA CYS A 192 -2.36 23.95 15.35
C CYS A 192 -2.27 25.48 15.47
N SER A 193 -1.05 26.00 15.55
CA SER A 193 -0.77 27.44 15.65
C SER A 193 -0.81 28.18 14.30
N ALA A 194 -0.47 27.49 13.22
CA ALA A 194 -0.57 27.98 11.85
C ALA A 194 -1.34 26.96 10.99
N TYR A 195 -2.33 27.45 10.24
CA TYR A 195 -3.26 26.60 9.50
C TYR A 195 -3.99 27.36 8.39
N TYR A 196 -4.59 26.60 7.48
CA TYR A 196 -5.61 27.05 6.53
C TYR A 196 -6.99 26.59 6.99
N ASN A 197 -8.02 27.43 6.81
CA ASN A 197 -9.40 27.06 7.09
C ASN A 197 -10.06 26.50 5.83
N PHE A 198 -10.76 25.37 5.95
CA PHE A 198 -11.52 24.78 4.87
C PHE A 198 -12.66 23.91 5.41
N GLU A 199 -13.87 24.06 4.88
CA GLU A 199 -15.07 23.33 5.31
C GLU A 199 -15.27 23.29 6.86
N GLY A 200 -15.00 24.41 7.54
CA GLY A 200 -15.16 24.53 9.00
C GLY A 200 -14.07 23.84 9.84
N LYS A 201 -13.00 23.33 9.22
CA LYS A 201 -11.85 22.69 9.87
C LYS A 201 -10.56 23.48 9.61
N LYS A 202 -9.57 23.27 10.48
CA LYS A 202 -8.22 23.81 10.35
C LYS A 202 -7.29 22.73 9.80
N TYR A 203 -6.42 23.10 8.87
CA TYR A 203 -5.45 22.21 8.25
C TYR A 203 -4.04 22.77 8.40
N ALA A 204 -3.17 22.01 9.04
CA ALA A 204 -1.74 22.29 9.16
C ALA A 204 -1.05 22.00 7.83
N TYR A 205 -0.16 22.90 7.42
CA TYR A 205 0.60 22.77 6.19
C TYR A 205 1.68 21.69 6.32
N ILE A 206 1.84 20.88 5.28
CA ILE A 206 2.91 19.91 5.14
C ILE A 206 3.61 20.14 3.81
N GLU A 207 4.90 20.46 3.89
CA GLU A 207 5.79 20.48 2.74
C GLU A 207 6.17 19.05 2.35
N SER A 208 5.85 18.62 1.13
CA SER A 208 6.13 17.26 0.64
C SER A 208 7.44 17.16 -0.15
N THR A 209 7.95 18.29 -0.67
CA THR A 209 9.09 18.32 -1.61
C THR A 209 10.45 18.39 -0.94
N ASN A 210 10.51 18.77 0.33
CA ASN A 210 11.75 18.88 1.09
C ASN A 210 11.50 18.70 2.58
N SER A 211 12.55 18.30 3.31
CA SER A 211 12.50 17.99 4.74
C SER A 211 12.81 19.18 5.65
N ASN A 212 12.87 20.41 5.11
CA ASN A 212 13.27 21.59 5.87
C ASN A 212 12.17 22.13 6.81
N GLY A 213 10.92 21.68 6.61
CA GLY A 213 9.75 22.11 7.38
C GLY A 213 9.15 20.99 8.22
N LYS A 214 8.82 21.29 9.48
CA LYS A 214 7.94 20.43 10.29
C LYS A 214 6.48 20.60 9.84
N ILE A 215 5.65 19.60 10.07
CA ILE A 215 4.19 19.74 9.91
C ILE A 215 3.71 20.96 10.70
N GLY A 216 2.92 21.82 10.06
CA GLY A 216 2.41 23.08 10.59
C GLY A 216 3.30 24.30 10.32
N TYR A 217 4.50 24.11 9.76
CA TYR A 217 5.33 25.24 9.30
C TYR A 217 4.89 25.70 7.91
N ILE A 218 4.37 26.92 7.81
CA ILE A 218 4.06 27.56 6.53
C ILE A 218 5.28 28.39 6.11
N PRO A 219 5.93 28.09 4.95
CA PRO A 219 7.01 28.91 4.40
C PRO A 219 6.61 30.39 4.29
N THR A 220 7.55 31.29 4.53
CA THR A 220 7.29 32.74 4.55
C THR A 220 6.64 33.23 3.25
N ASP A 221 7.08 32.70 2.10
CA ASP A 221 6.57 33.06 0.77
C ASP A 221 5.08 32.69 0.58
N TYR A 222 4.55 31.79 1.41
CA TYR A 222 3.15 31.33 1.36
C TYR A 222 2.30 31.87 2.52
N LYS A 223 2.90 32.61 3.46
CA LYS A 223 2.15 33.27 4.54
C LYS A 223 1.28 34.37 3.95
N ASN A 224 0.00 34.38 4.33
CA ASN A 224 -1.00 35.34 3.86
C ASN A 224 -1.26 35.32 2.35
N VAL A 225 -0.78 34.29 1.64
CA VAL A 225 -1.11 34.06 0.23
C VAL A 225 -2.43 33.31 0.15
N SER A 226 -3.29 33.69 -0.80
CA SER A 226 -4.53 32.98 -1.05
C SER A 226 -4.24 31.54 -1.49
N ALA A 227 -4.89 30.59 -0.83
CA ALA A 227 -4.76 29.16 -1.13
C ALA A 227 -6.11 28.57 -1.53
N GLN A 228 -6.11 27.69 -2.53
CA GLN A 228 -7.22 26.81 -2.83
C GLN A 228 -6.99 25.47 -2.14
N LEU A 229 -7.94 25.06 -1.30
CA LEU A 229 -7.91 23.73 -0.68
C LEU A 229 -8.76 22.78 -1.51
N ILE A 230 -8.17 21.65 -1.91
CA ILE A 230 -8.81 20.65 -2.76
C ILE A 230 -9.10 19.41 -1.91
N LYS A 231 -10.38 19.12 -1.74
CA LYS A 231 -10.84 17.93 -1.04
C LYS A 231 -10.54 16.69 -1.87
N ILE A 232 -9.89 15.71 -1.25
CA ILE A 232 -9.65 14.43 -1.89
C ILE A 232 -10.82 13.47 -1.61
N PRO A 233 -11.31 12.73 -2.62
CA PRO A 233 -12.33 11.70 -2.46
C PRO A 233 -12.02 10.74 -1.30
N ASN A 234 -13.07 10.11 -0.78
CA ASN A 234 -12.91 9.12 0.29
C ASN A 234 -12.14 7.91 -0.22
N ILE A 235 -10.87 7.81 0.16
CA ILE A 235 -10.06 6.61 0.00
C ILE A 235 -10.43 5.67 1.15
N LYS A 236 -10.78 4.42 0.84
CA LYS A 236 -11.06 3.42 1.89
C LYS A 236 -9.79 3.26 2.73
N PRO A 237 -9.82 3.56 4.05
CA PRO A 237 -8.64 3.42 4.88
C PRO A 237 -8.13 1.98 4.85
N TYR A 238 -6.81 1.82 4.84
CA TYR A 238 -6.19 0.52 4.92
C TYR A 238 -6.67 -0.20 6.18
N GLN A 239 -7.22 -1.39 5.99
CA GLN A 239 -7.60 -2.28 7.07
C GLN A 239 -6.60 -3.44 7.07
N PRO A 240 -5.83 -3.65 8.16
CA PRO A 240 -5.02 -4.86 8.26
C PRO A 240 -5.97 -6.06 8.17
N VAL A 241 -5.58 -7.06 7.38
CA VAL A 241 -6.30 -8.33 7.35
C VAL A 241 -6.11 -8.96 8.73
N VAL A 242 -7.12 -8.83 9.60
CA VAL A 242 -7.16 -9.56 10.85
C VAL A 242 -7.43 -11.01 10.49
N THR A 243 -6.38 -11.82 10.38
CA THR A 243 -6.53 -13.26 10.42
C THR A 243 -6.89 -13.64 11.85
N THR A 244 -8.17 -13.55 12.21
CA THR A 244 -8.67 -14.30 13.36
C THR A 244 -8.49 -15.78 13.02
N PRO A 245 -7.74 -16.56 13.81
CA PRO A 245 -7.78 -18.01 13.67
C PRO A 245 -9.24 -18.43 13.81
N LYS A 246 -9.76 -19.23 12.87
CA LYS A 246 -11.10 -19.81 13.02
C LYS A 246 -11.13 -20.62 14.33
N PRO A 247 -12.03 -20.34 15.27
CA PRO A 247 -12.07 -21.04 16.55
C PRO A 247 -12.76 -22.40 16.40
N ASN A 248 -12.08 -23.34 15.74
CA ASN A 248 -12.45 -24.74 15.65
C ASN A 248 -11.43 -25.51 14.80
N GLN A 249 -10.26 -25.76 15.41
CA GLN A 249 -9.59 -27.06 15.54
C GLN A 249 -8.39 -26.79 16.46
N TRP A 250 -8.63 -26.89 17.76
CA TRP A 250 -7.56 -26.84 18.77
C TRP A 250 -6.86 -28.20 18.74
N GLU A 251 -5.96 -28.37 17.77
CA GLU A 251 -4.80 -29.24 17.96
C GLU A 251 -3.65 -28.32 18.39
N GLU A 252 -3.02 -28.68 19.51
CA GLU A 252 -2.08 -27.88 20.29
C GLU A 252 -0.73 -27.67 19.60
N GLU A 253 -0.69 -26.91 18.51
CA GLU A 253 0.57 -26.30 18.07
C GLU A 253 0.59 -24.84 18.48
N CYS A 254 1.31 -24.56 19.57
CA CYS A 254 1.69 -23.22 20.00
C CYS A 254 2.42 -22.51 18.85
N TYR A 255 1.69 -21.80 17.98
CA TYR A 255 2.28 -20.87 17.02
C TYR A 255 2.76 -19.63 17.77
N CYS A 256 3.91 -19.75 18.44
CA CYS A 256 4.68 -18.59 18.82
C CYS A 256 4.97 -17.82 17.53
N LYS A 257 4.51 -16.57 17.42
CA LYS A 257 5.12 -15.62 16.49
C LYS A 257 6.65 -15.81 16.60
N PRO A 258 7.40 -15.93 15.49
CA PRO A 258 8.84 -16.13 15.59
C PRO A 258 9.39 -15.09 16.56
N LYS A 259 9.99 -15.56 17.66
CA LYS A 259 10.57 -14.64 18.65
C LYS A 259 11.54 -13.80 17.84
N LYS A 260 11.42 -12.47 17.93
CA LYS A 260 12.47 -11.61 17.39
C LYS A 260 13.78 -12.09 17.98
N GLU A 261 14.77 -12.34 17.13
CA GLU A 261 16.06 -12.84 17.55
C GLU A 261 17.07 -11.71 17.55
N THR A 262 18.13 -11.90 18.32
CA THR A 262 19.26 -10.98 18.32
C THR A 262 19.92 -11.02 16.94
N LYS A 263 20.21 -9.86 16.35
CA LYS A 263 20.90 -9.76 15.07
C LYS A 263 22.38 -9.50 15.30
N VAL A 264 23.23 -10.19 14.57
CA VAL A 264 24.67 -9.88 14.49
C VAL A 264 24.92 -9.21 13.15
N ILE A 265 25.57 -8.05 13.18
CA ILE A 265 25.95 -7.30 11.98
C ILE A 265 27.45 -7.02 12.02
N THR A 266 28.08 -6.84 10.87
CA THR A 266 29.50 -6.49 10.77
C THR A 266 29.66 -5.10 10.16
N ILE A 267 30.37 -4.20 10.84
CA ILE A 267 30.66 -2.84 10.37
C ILE A 267 32.16 -2.59 10.50
N GLY A 268 32.82 -2.26 9.40
CA GLY A 268 34.27 -1.98 9.39
C GLY A 268 35.16 -3.16 9.79
N GLY A 269 34.65 -4.40 9.72
CA GLY A 269 35.35 -5.61 10.17
C GLY A 269 35.10 -5.98 11.64
N GLU A 270 34.33 -5.17 12.38
CA GLU A 270 33.92 -5.47 13.76
C GLU A 270 32.48 -6.00 13.79
N GLU A 271 32.22 -6.99 14.65
CA GLU A 271 30.88 -7.55 14.85
C GLU A 271 30.14 -6.83 15.97
N TYR A 272 28.86 -6.54 15.70
CA TYR A 272 27.96 -5.86 16.62
C TYR A 272 26.70 -6.70 16.81
N THR A 273 26.36 -6.94 18.07
CA THR A 273 25.17 -7.67 18.47
C THR A 273 24.06 -6.68 18.82
N ILE A 274 22.94 -6.74 18.10
CA ILE A 274 21.77 -5.89 18.32
C ILE A 274 20.66 -6.76 18.92
N ARG A 275 20.36 -6.54 20.20
CA ARG A 275 19.27 -7.23 20.89
C ARG A 275 17.93 -6.82 20.34
N VAL A 276 16.91 -7.61 20.65
CA VAL A 276 15.53 -7.34 20.24
C VAL A 276 15.08 -5.96 20.73
N ASN A 277 14.59 -5.12 19.82
CA ASN A 277 14.17 -3.73 20.05
C ASN A 277 15.31 -2.80 20.52
N GLU A 278 16.56 -3.15 20.23
CA GLU A 278 17.72 -2.30 20.50
C GLU A 278 18.08 -1.49 19.25
N THR A 279 18.51 -0.25 19.46
CA THR A 279 19.16 0.58 18.45
C THR A 279 20.61 0.79 18.85
N LEU A 280 21.52 0.29 18.02
CA LEU A 280 22.95 0.45 18.20
C LEU A 280 23.41 1.68 17.43
N VAL A 281 24.14 2.58 18.12
CA VAL A 281 24.69 3.81 17.54
C VAL A 281 26.22 3.72 17.55
N ILE A 282 26.82 3.68 16.36
CA ILE A 282 28.28 3.58 16.16
C ILE A 282 28.78 4.91 15.63
N LYS A 283 29.89 5.40 16.20
CA LYS A 283 30.59 6.59 15.70
C LYS A 283 31.99 6.22 15.26
N GLN A 284 32.27 6.32 13.96
CA GLN A 284 33.57 5.98 13.39
C GLN A 284 33.95 6.97 12.30
N ASN A 285 35.19 7.49 12.33
CA ASN A 285 35.73 8.44 11.34
C ASN A 285 34.82 9.67 11.05
N GLY A 286 34.14 10.18 12.08
CA GLY A 286 33.22 11.31 11.96
C GLY A 286 31.82 10.97 11.42
N LEU A 287 31.56 9.70 11.08
CA LEU A 287 30.25 9.20 10.68
C LEU A 287 29.50 8.61 11.89
N THR A 288 28.19 8.87 11.99
CA THR A 288 27.30 8.20 12.95
C THR A 288 26.38 7.22 12.20
N ILE A 289 26.43 5.95 12.59
CA ILE A 289 25.62 4.86 12.03
C ILE A 289 24.65 4.39 13.13
N SER A 290 23.35 4.41 12.85
CA SER A 290 22.31 3.87 13.75
C SER A 290 21.64 2.67 13.11
N VAL A 291 21.68 1.50 13.77
CA VAL A 291 21.08 0.25 13.29
C VAL A 291 20.17 -0.32 14.36
N SER A 292 18.93 -0.67 14.00
CA SER A 292 17.94 -1.19 14.96
C SER A 292 17.51 -2.61 14.63
N ASN A 293 17.16 -3.39 15.65
CA ASN A 293 16.62 -4.74 15.51
C ASN A 293 15.17 -4.84 15.97
#